data_AF-A0AAW4CCC4-F1
#
_entry.id   AF-A0AAW4CCC4-F1
#
_cell.length_a   1.000
_cell.length_b   1.000
_cell.length_c   1.000
_cell.angle_alpha   90.00
_cell.angle_beta   90.00
_cell.angle_gamma   90.00
#
_symmetry.space_group_name_H-M   'P 1'
#
loop_
_entity.id
_entity.type
_entity.pdbx_description
1 polymer ?
#
loop_
_entity_poly.entity_id
_entity_poly.type
_entity_poly.pdbx_seq_one_letter_code
_entity_poly.pdbx_strand_id
1 'polypeptide(L)'
;MRYPALILLAIWTLPSQAKIYQCIIDDVPTFSQTPCAPDAKELHLKITKAPDTSAESNDILQQCTELAKKNGGWRDPNSFMVMSHDKQWRNDASGARLVLAMQVNAKNGYGGYGASKPFYCFLNHSGTGLSSVQRWVN
;
A
#
# COMPACT_ATOMS: atom_id res chain seq x y z
N MET A 1 -37.46 54.35 -10.00
CA MET A 1 -37.08 54.03 -8.60
C MET A 1 -37.86 52.78 -8.20
N ARG A 2 -37.35 51.62 -7.81
CA ARG A 2 -36.05 51.18 -7.25
C ARG A 2 -35.91 49.68 -7.58
N TYR A 3 -34.70 49.22 -7.87
CA TYR A 3 -34.32 47.81 -8.00
C TYR A 3 -34.23 47.15 -6.60
N PRO A 4 -34.57 45.87 -6.41
CA PRO A 4 -33.94 45.06 -5.39
C PRO A 4 -32.76 44.28 -6.00
N ALA A 5 -31.61 44.44 -5.36
CA ALA A 5 -30.32 43.88 -5.74
C ALA A 5 -30.30 42.36 -5.59
N LEU A 6 -29.86 41.66 -6.64
CA LEU A 6 -29.42 40.28 -6.60
C LEU A 6 -28.06 40.24 -5.88
N ILE A 7 -28.03 39.71 -4.65
CA ILE A 7 -26.79 39.45 -3.93
C ILE A 7 -26.21 38.13 -4.47
N LEU A 8 -25.21 38.25 -5.36
CA LEU A 8 -24.33 37.15 -5.75
C LEU A 8 -23.34 36.90 -4.60
N LEU A 9 -23.60 35.86 -3.79
CA LEU A 9 -22.61 35.34 -2.83
C LEU A 9 -21.54 34.57 -3.61
N ALA A 10 -20.40 35.22 -3.84
CA ALA A 10 -19.20 34.56 -4.35
C ALA A 10 -18.63 33.66 -3.23
N ILE A 11 -18.82 32.35 -3.33
CA ILE A 11 -18.18 31.36 -2.45
C ILE A 11 -16.70 31.31 -2.82
N TRP A 12 -15.87 31.97 -2.02
CA TRP A 12 -14.41 31.85 -2.12
C TRP A 12 -14.01 30.49 -1.54
N THR A 13 -13.69 29.53 -2.40
CA THR A 13 -13.04 28.29 -1.99
C THR A 13 -11.61 28.62 -1.58
N LEU A 14 -11.36 28.77 -0.28
CA LEU A 14 -10.01 28.90 0.24
C LEU A 14 -9.22 27.62 -0.10
N PRO A 15 -8.01 27.74 -0.66
CA PRO A 15 -7.16 26.58 -0.89
C PRO A 15 -6.76 26.04 0.48
N SER A 16 -7.37 24.92 0.89
CA SER A 16 -6.89 24.16 2.03
C SER A 16 -5.48 23.65 1.68
N GLN A 17 -4.47 24.25 2.30
CA GLN A 17 -3.11 23.72 2.27
C GLN A 17 -3.18 22.31 2.88
N ALA A 18 -3.15 21.29 2.03
CA ALA A 18 -3.27 19.90 2.46
C ALA A 18 -2.05 19.53 3.30
N LYS A 19 -2.21 19.58 4.62
CA LYS A 19 -1.23 19.07 5.57
C LYS A 19 -1.32 17.56 5.59
N ILE A 20 -0.18 16.88 5.54
CA ILE A 20 -0.13 15.43 5.72
C ILE A 20 0.50 15.16 7.09
N TYR A 21 -0.17 14.34 7.89
CA TYR A 21 0.30 13.88 9.17
C TYR A 21 0.73 12.42 9.05
N GLN A 22 1.85 12.08 9.66
CA GLN A 22 2.27 10.71 9.88
C GLN A 22 2.02 10.32 11.34
N CYS A 23 1.41 9.17 11.55
CA CYS A 23 1.21 8.55 12.87
C CYS A 23 1.71 7.10 12.83
N ILE A 24 1.87 6.50 14.01
CA ILE A 24 2.13 5.07 14.16
C ILE A 24 0.86 4.40 14.72
N ILE A 25 0.25 3.50 13.92
CA ILE A 25 -0.89 2.69 14.34
C ILE A 25 -0.44 1.23 14.34
N ASP A 26 -0.37 0.60 15.52
CA ASP A 26 0.11 -0.77 15.70
C ASP A 26 1.43 -1.07 14.98
N ASP A 27 2.40 -0.17 15.19
CA ASP A 27 3.75 -0.17 14.57
C ASP A 27 3.77 0.07 13.05
N VAL A 28 2.63 0.37 12.42
CA VAL A 28 2.54 0.74 11.01
C VAL A 28 2.58 2.26 10.85
N PRO A 29 3.48 2.81 10.01
CA PRO A 29 3.44 4.21 9.64
C PRO A 29 2.25 4.49 8.73
N THR A 30 1.33 5.30 9.23
CA THR A 30 0.08 5.70 8.56
C THR A 30 0.10 7.18 8.22
N PHE A 31 -0.49 7.55 7.08
CA PHE A 31 -0.56 8.93 6.61
C PHE A 31 -2.01 9.40 6.50
N SER A 32 -2.29 10.63 6.96
CA SER A 32 -3.63 11.21 6.97
C SER A 32 -3.60 12.71 6.67
N GLN A 33 -4.69 13.25 6.11
CA GLN A 33 -4.85 14.70 5.88
C GLN A 33 -5.24 15.47 7.15
N THR A 34 -5.63 14.75 8.19
CA THR A 34 -5.93 15.27 9.53
C THR A 34 -5.10 14.53 10.58
N PRO A 35 -4.87 15.10 11.77
CA PRO A 35 -4.17 14.38 12.84
C PRO A 35 -4.83 13.02 13.12
N CYS A 36 -4.08 11.93 12.94
CA CYS A 36 -4.60 10.56 12.99
C CYS A 36 -4.44 9.87 14.35
N ALA A 37 -3.56 10.38 15.22
CA ALA A 37 -3.33 9.88 16.57
C ALA A 37 -2.62 10.95 17.42
N PRO A 38 -2.50 10.79 18.76
CA PRO A 38 -1.82 11.76 19.61
C PRO A 38 -0.33 11.97 19.27
N ASP A 39 0.30 11.00 18.61
CA ASP A 39 1.68 11.06 18.13
C ASP A 39 1.83 11.66 16.72
N ALA A 40 0.74 12.18 16.14
CA ALA A 40 0.72 12.70 14.78
C ALA A 40 1.78 13.78 14.56
N LYS A 41 2.67 13.54 13.59
CA LYS A 41 3.71 14.49 13.15
C LYS A 41 3.33 15.06 11.79
N GLU A 42 3.26 16.38 11.68
CA GLU A 42 3.06 17.06 10.39
C GLU A 42 4.29 16.85 9.50
N LEU A 43 4.08 16.40 8.26
CA LEU A 43 5.11 16.19 7.26
C LEU A 43 5.10 17.33 6.24
N HIS A 44 6.24 18.00 6.10
CA HIS A 44 6.46 18.99 5.06
C HIS A 44 7.04 18.31 3.83
N LEU A 45 6.16 17.77 2.99
CA LEU A 45 6.59 17.10 1.75
C LEU A 45 7.01 18.14 0.72
N LYS A 46 8.24 18.02 0.21
CA LYS A 46 8.58 18.62 -1.09
C LYS A 46 7.88 17.77 -2.15
N ILE A 47 7.10 18.40 -3.02
CA ILE A 47 6.43 17.71 -4.12
C ILE A 47 7.52 17.18 -5.06
N THR A 48 7.86 15.91 -4.88
CA THR A 48 8.63 15.12 -5.83
C THR A 48 7.64 14.29 -6.66
N LYS A 49 7.92 14.18 -7.96
CA LYS A 49 7.07 13.46 -8.93
C LYS A 49 6.65 12.09 -8.35
N ALA A 50 5.37 11.75 -8.49
CA ALA A 50 4.83 10.49 -8.00
C ALA A 50 5.69 9.31 -8.54
N PRO A 51 6.01 8.30 -7.72
CA PRO A 51 6.75 7.14 -8.18
C PRO A 51 5.99 6.48 -9.34
N ASP A 52 6.67 6.19 -10.44
CA ASP A 52 6.09 5.41 -11.53
C ASP A 52 5.73 4.02 -11.00
N THR A 53 4.43 3.76 -10.83
CA THR A 53 3.89 2.47 -10.37
C THR A 53 3.93 1.39 -11.45
N SER A 54 4.39 1.69 -12.67
CA SER A 54 4.32 0.81 -13.84
C SER A 54 5.50 -0.15 -14.00
N ALA A 55 6.59 0.03 -13.27
CA ALA A 55 7.72 -0.89 -13.26
C ALA A 55 8.00 -1.37 -11.84
N GLU A 56 7.69 -2.64 -11.57
CA GLU A 56 8.20 -3.30 -10.38
C GLU A 56 9.69 -3.55 -10.60
N SER A 57 10.53 -3.12 -9.66
CA SER A 57 11.92 -3.55 -9.68
C SER A 57 11.95 -5.07 -9.52
N ASN A 58 12.65 -5.79 -10.40
CA ASN A 58 12.86 -7.24 -10.30
C ASN A 58 13.33 -7.66 -8.90
N ASP A 59 14.05 -6.78 -8.21
CA ASP A 59 14.53 -6.97 -6.84
C ASP A 59 13.39 -7.12 -5.82
N ILE A 60 12.30 -6.34 -5.92
CA ILE A 60 11.18 -6.41 -4.98
C ILE A 60 10.39 -7.70 -5.17
N LEU A 61 10.14 -8.08 -6.43
CA LEU A 61 9.47 -9.35 -6.73
C LEU A 61 10.28 -10.53 -6.20
N GLN A 62 11.61 -10.49 -6.33
CA GLN A 62 12.50 -11.52 -5.80
C GLN A 62 12.46 -11.58 -4.27
N GLN A 63 12.59 -10.44 -3.58
CA GLN A 63 12.49 -10.38 -2.12
C GLN A 63 11.14 -10.90 -1.61
N CYS A 64 10.06 -10.51 -2.30
CA CYS A 64 8.71 -10.95 -1.97
C CYS A 64 8.50 -12.45 -2.22
N THR A 65 9.07 -12.97 -3.31
CA THR A 65 9.09 -14.41 -3.64
C THR A 65 9.78 -15.22 -2.54
N GLU A 66 10.94 -14.76 -2.06
CA GLU A 66 11.64 -15.44 -0.97
C GLU A 66 10.87 -15.38 0.35
N LEU A 67 10.21 -14.25 0.64
CA LEU A 67 9.32 -14.12 1.79
C LEU A 67 8.14 -15.11 1.69
N ALA A 68 7.53 -15.23 0.51
CA ALA A 68 6.43 -16.16 0.26
C ALA A 68 6.87 -17.61 0.40
N LYS A 69 8.04 -17.98 -0.14
CA LYS A 69 8.62 -19.32 0.01
C LYS A 69 8.86 -19.67 1.48
N LYS A 70 9.40 -18.74 2.26
CA LYS A 70 9.71 -18.94 3.68
C LYS A 70 8.45 -19.11 4.54
N ASN A 71 7.40 -18.32 4.27
CA ASN A 71 6.24 -18.22 5.14
C ASN A 71 5.02 -19.05 4.68
N GLY A 72 5.00 -19.53 3.44
CA GLY A 72 3.82 -20.16 2.85
C GLY A 72 3.63 -21.66 3.14
N GLY A 73 4.54 -22.29 3.88
CA GLY A 73 4.41 -23.70 4.30
C GLY A 73 4.31 -24.68 3.11
N TRP A 74 5.05 -24.41 2.03
CA TRP A 74 4.97 -25.17 0.79
C TRP A 74 5.50 -26.59 0.95
N ARG A 75 4.79 -27.56 0.38
CA ARG A 75 5.19 -28.97 0.44
C ARG A 75 6.48 -29.25 -0.35
N ASP A 76 6.63 -28.58 -1.49
CA ASP A 76 7.83 -28.56 -2.33
C ASP A 76 8.23 -27.11 -2.64
N PRO A 77 9.05 -26.48 -1.78
CA PRO A 77 9.51 -25.10 -1.99
C PRO A 77 10.35 -24.90 -3.26
N ASN A 78 10.96 -25.95 -3.81
CA ASN A 78 11.78 -25.87 -5.03
C ASN A 78 10.94 -25.74 -6.29
N SER A 79 9.67 -26.16 -6.22
CA SER A 79 8.68 -25.99 -7.28
C SER A 79 7.91 -24.67 -7.21
N PHE A 80 8.26 -23.80 -6.26
CA PHE A 80 7.55 -22.54 -6.06
C PHE A 80 7.60 -21.67 -7.32
N MET A 81 6.44 -21.12 -7.70
CA MET A 81 6.31 -20.18 -8.80
C MET A 81 5.36 -19.05 -8.47
N VAL A 82 5.66 -17.90 -9.06
CA VAL A 82 4.74 -16.76 -9.13
C VAL A 82 4.02 -16.85 -10.48
N MET A 83 2.69 -16.95 -10.44
CA MET A 83 1.84 -17.04 -11.63
C MET A 83 1.44 -15.66 -12.15
N SER A 84 1.21 -14.71 -11.25
CA SER A 84 0.98 -13.31 -11.57
C SER A 84 1.33 -12.45 -10.37
N HIS A 85 1.59 -11.17 -10.61
CA HIS A 85 1.83 -10.19 -9.56
C HIS A 85 1.44 -8.78 -10.01
N ASP A 86 0.98 -7.96 -9.07
CA ASP A 86 0.71 -6.55 -9.29
C ASP A 86 0.73 -5.73 -8.00
N LYS A 87 1.19 -4.47 -8.10
CA LYS A 87 1.08 -3.49 -7.03
C LYS A 87 -0.35 -3.00 -6.85
N GLN A 88 -0.85 -3.11 -5.62
CA GLN A 88 -2.23 -2.76 -5.27
C GLN A 88 -2.27 -1.92 -4.00
N TRP A 89 -3.14 -0.91 -3.97
CA TRP A 89 -3.55 -0.29 -2.72
C TRP A 89 -4.65 -1.13 -2.06
N ARG A 90 -4.50 -1.37 -0.76
CA ARG A 90 -5.44 -2.10 0.09
C ARG A 90 -5.60 -1.34 1.40
N ASN A 91 -6.78 -1.44 2.02
CA ASN A 91 -7.05 -0.78 3.30
C ASN A 91 -7.11 -1.83 4.41
N ASP A 92 -6.49 -1.53 5.54
CA ASP A 92 -6.66 -2.25 6.80
C ASP A 92 -6.89 -1.26 7.95
N ALA A 93 -6.87 -1.72 9.21
CA ALA A 93 -7.14 -0.83 10.35
C ALA A 93 -6.09 0.29 10.52
N SER A 94 -4.89 0.13 9.95
CA SER A 94 -3.87 1.18 9.88
C SER A 94 -4.05 2.12 8.68
N GLY A 95 -5.07 1.93 7.85
CA GLY A 95 -5.36 2.77 6.69
C GLY A 95 -4.86 2.17 5.37
N ALA A 96 -4.55 3.05 4.41
CA ALA A 96 -4.17 2.64 3.06
C ALA A 96 -2.73 2.13 3.01
N ARG A 97 -2.56 0.92 2.47
CA ARG A 97 -1.29 0.19 2.36
C ARG A 97 -1.04 -0.24 0.94
N LEU A 98 0.18 0.02 0.48
CA LEU A 98 0.65 -0.50 -0.80
C LEU A 98 1.16 -1.94 -0.60
N VAL A 99 0.63 -2.87 -1.38
CA VAL A 99 1.04 -4.28 -1.37
C VAL A 99 1.49 -4.71 -2.76
N LEU A 100 2.46 -5.62 -2.82
CA LEU A 100 2.68 -6.47 -3.98
C LEU A 100 1.81 -7.71 -3.81
N ALA A 101 0.71 -7.77 -4.54
CA ALA A 101 -0.19 -8.92 -4.55
C ALA A 101 0.33 -9.94 -5.55
N MET A 102 0.51 -11.19 -5.13
CA MET A 102 0.98 -12.28 -5.97
C MET A 102 -0.03 -13.43 -5.98
N GLN A 103 -0.20 -14.06 -7.14
CA GLN A 103 -0.76 -15.41 -7.24
C GLN A 103 0.41 -16.38 -7.27
N VAL A 104 0.49 -17.26 -6.29
CA VAL A 104 1.63 -18.18 -6.11
C VAL A 104 1.17 -19.63 -6.09
N ASN A 105 2.04 -20.54 -6.50
CA ASN A 105 1.75 -21.97 -6.51
C ASN A 105 3.01 -22.79 -6.23
N ALA A 106 2.83 -24.02 -5.76
CA ALA A 106 3.87 -25.01 -5.58
C ALA A 106 3.26 -26.41 -5.71
N LYS A 107 4.09 -27.41 -6.05
CA LYS A 107 3.66 -28.79 -6.13
C LYS A 107 3.20 -29.31 -4.77
N ASN A 108 2.13 -30.10 -4.80
CA ASN A 108 1.63 -30.83 -3.65
C ASN A 108 2.39 -32.17 -3.47
N GLY A 109 1.97 -32.98 -2.49
CA GLY A 109 2.60 -34.28 -2.21
C GLY A 109 2.50 -35.32 -3.34
N TYR A 110 1.68 -35.07 -4.37
CA TYR A 110 1.54 -35.92 -5.56
C TYR A 110 2.35 -35.41 -6.76
N GLY A 111 3.15 -34.35 -6.57
CA GLY A 111 3.99 -33.78 -7.63
C GLY A 111 3.27 -32.87 -8.64
N GLY A 112 1.98 -32.61 -8.43
CA GLY A 112 1.16 -31.73 -9.27
C GLY A 112 0.96 -30.34 -8.67
N TYR A 113 0.75 -29.34 -9.53
CA TYR A 113 0.31 -28.01 -9.12
C TYR A 113 -1.20 -28.00 -8.87
N GLY A 114 -1.62 -27.36 -7.79
CA GLY A 114 -3.05 -27.19 -7.45
C GLY A 114 -3.57 -25.81 -7.86
N ALA A 115 -4.56 -25.31 -7.12
CA ALA A 115 -5.02 -23.93 -7.25
C ALA A 115 -3.96 -22.94 -6.73
N SER A 116 -3.81 -21.80 -7.42
CA SER A 116 -2.98 -20.70 -6.95
C SER A 116 -3.54 -20.13 -5.64
N LYS A 117 -2.65 -19.59 -4.81
CA LYS A 117 -3.01 -18.91 -3.57
C LYS A 117 -2.55 -17.45 -3.63
N PRO A 118 -3.32 -16.51 -3.07
CA PRO A 118 -2.86 -15.15 -2.93
C PRO A 118 -1.76 -15.05 -1.87
N PHE A 119 -0.74 -14.26 -2.14
CA PHE A 119 0.25 -13.83 -1.16
C PHE A 119 0.44 -12.31 -1.27
N TYR A 120 0.52 -11.62 -0.15
CA TYR A 120 0.68 -10.17 -0.11
C TYR A 120 1.98 -9.81 0.58
N CYS A 121 2.90 -9.17 -0.14
CA CYS A 121 4.03 -8.48 0.48
C CYS A 121 3.68 -7.02 0.67
N PHE A 122 3.85 -6.52 1.89
CA PHE A 122 3.61 -5.12 2.17
C PHE A 122 4.82 -4.31 1.73
N LEU A 123 4.58 -3.22 1.02
CA LEU A 123 5.65 -2.36 0.54
C LEU A 123 5.78 -1.12 1.44
N ASN A 124 6.97 -0.51 1.40
CA ASN A 124 7.15 0.82 1.94
C ASN A 124 6.31 1.85 1.14
N HIS A 125 6.19 3.07 1.66
CA HIS A 125 5.37 4.11 1.06
C HIS A 125 5.76 4.45 -0.40
N SER A 126 7.04 4.34 -0.74
CA SER A 126 7.54 4.57 -2.10
C SER A 126 7.30 3.40 -3.06
N GLY A 127 6.90 2.22 -2.56
CA GLY A 127 6.72 1.02 -3.36
C GLY A 127 8.03 0.48 -3.95
N THR A 128 9.17 0.87 -3.38
CA THR A 128 10.52 0.52 -3.86
C THR A 128 11.20 -0.56 -3.00
N GLY A 129 10.57 -0.97 -1.91
CA GLY A 129 11.08 -2.02 -1.03
C GLY A 129 10.00 -2.56 -0.11
N LEU A 130 10.35 -3.59 0.66
CA LEU A 130 9.45 -4.18 1.65
C LEU A 130 9.21 -3.22 2.82
N SER A 131 7.99 -3.23 3.34
CA SER A 131 7.63 -2.62 4.62
C SER A 131 8.30 -3.37 5.76
N SER A 132 8.59 -2.69 6.88
CA SER A 132 8.96 -3.34 8.13
C SER A 132 7.80 -4.19 8.71
N VAL A 133 6.55 -3.92 8.33
CA VAL A 133 5.37 -4.63 8.82
C VAL A 133 4.78 -5.50 7.71
N GLN A 134 5.04 -6.81 7.76
CA GLN A 134 4.60 -7.81 6.77
C GLN A 134 3.30 -8.55 7.18
N ARG A 135 2.35 -7.83 7.75
CA ARG A 135 1.04 -8.36 8.19
C ARG A 135 -0.03 -7.31 8.06
N TRP A 136 -1.29 -7.74 7.97
CA TRP A 136 -2.45 -6.87 8.12
C TRP A 136 -2.56 -6.36 9.57
N VAL A 137 -3.09 -5.15 9.72
CA VAL A 137 -3.53 -4.59 11.01
C VAL A 137 -5.04 -4.75 11.14
N ASN A 138 -5.49 -5.25 12.29
CA ASN A 138 -6.89 -5.54 12.58
C ASN A 138 -7.50 -4.53 13.54
#